data_AF-A4JMM6-F1
#
_entry.id   AF-A4JMM6-F1
#
_cell.length_a   1.000
_cell.length_b   1.000
_cell.length_c   1.000
_cell.angle_alpha   90.00
_cell.angle_beta   90.00
_cell.angle_gamma   90.00
#
_symmetry.space_group_name_H-M   'P 1'
#
loop_
_entity.id
_entity.type
_entity.pdbx_description
1 polymer ?
#
loop_
_entity_poly.entity_id
_entity_poly.type
_entity_poly.pdbx_seq_one_letter_code
_entity_poly.pdbx_strand_id
1 'polypeptide(L)'
;MGILDTPGVSLNTYKNNRADYINNPAINPLSRYIEPRHARLASLLNDDHISQSQSAIPAGIGLGNSIMQGTGASQYSNTWVWQLGAKLQTYYGSGVISNWAATNYGVGGARIDNVACYLADNGETVPIRPGRIFSLGQYFLIMSIRNSAGIVSLQDYGVMLRACIRQIKRHGLDAVMVSENPALTWAGSTYTVNDNSTNWTPWLQLAKRICAEEGATFVDVWGYMMMLETQTPGSIGQYLTSDGTHPNDAGHALIANLAFQALISPVAPNPAWMDRRADVTGKSYLVSRYNFSTSSAPLTAISGLATNATARQVSTNEAQTNVYQFANGGTGFPQCPIPCCGIILDMVNIPGSTSQINVLYNGVSRGTFGPASGPNVLEWSDHFFWLPGSSFVGDVISGATLTATGVINLAGVVFIGRDVFDCQPVPSNPTPGANWTAGTMQPGAPLSSTSPAIQDATVGDAISINWFGTSLAVQYAKGTTFGMFNYSTDGGAASSNVDCYLNAAETSAFLQVAKGLTEGWHTTVFTIATKNASSSANTVKFCNFSSYCVAPMARTKYISMNAGESRTIKGSYLRAVIEQVFSGSPNVYQFVPSQPSATLTLGGTGSALIRLER
;
A
#
# COMPACT_ATOMS: atom_id res chain seq x y z
N MET A 1 -9.08 42.11 21.75
CA MET A 1 -9.64 43.12 20.82
C MET A 1 -8.50 43.73 20.03
N GLY A 2 -8.53 43.66 18.70
CA GLY A 2 -7.53 44.34 17.87
C GLY A 2 -7.14 43.74 16.51
N ILE A 3 -7.94 42.91 15.82
CA ILE A 3 -7.81 42.67 14.35
C ILE A 3 -9.18 42.32 13.72
N LEU A 4 -10.26 42.99 14.11
CA LEU A 4 -11.55 42.91 13.43
C LEU A 4 -12.29 44.24 13.63
N ASP A 5 -11.73 45.32 13.11
CA ASP A 5 -12.48 46.54 12.81
C ASP A 5 -11.64 47.45 11.92
N THR A 6 -11.91 47.42 10.61
CA THR A 6 -11.59 48.53 9.72
C THR A 6 -12.91 48.97 9.08
N PRO A 7 -13.49 50.10 9.51
CA PRO A 7 -14.68 50.66 8.87
C PRO A 7 -14.29 51.17 7.48
N GLY A 8 -14.95 50.69 6.43
CA GLY A 8 -14.91 51.32 5.11
C GLY A 8 -14.59 50.41 3.92
N VAL A 9 -14.30 49.13 4.10
CA VAL A 9 -14.10 48.22 2.95
C VAL A 9 -15.43 47.59 2.56
N SER A 10 -16.02 48.05 1.45
CA SER A 10 -17.26 47.48 0.94
C SER A 10 -17.11 45.99 0.63
N LEU A 11 -18.16 45.20 0.85
CA LEU A 11 -18.22 43.76 0.54
C LEU A 11 -17.86 43.46 -0.94
N ASN A 12 -17.95 44.46 -1.83
CA ASN A 12 -17.57 44.35 -3.24
C ASN A 12 -16.06 44.47 -3.47
N THR A 13 -15.32 45.18 -2.63
CA THR A 13 -13.85 45.25 -2.68
C THR A 13 -13.21 43.91 -2.30
N TYR A 14 -13.89 43.12 -1.46
CA TYR A 14 -13.46 41.77 -1.07
C TYR A 14 -13.63 40.72 -2.19
N LYS A 15 -14.56 40.94 -3.12
CA LYS A 15 -14.79 40.04 -4.27
C LYS A 15 -13.76 40.24 -5.38
N ASN A 16 -13.23 41.45 -5.55
CA ASN A 16 -12.34 41.80 -6.67
C ASN A 16 -10.84 41.57 -6.37
N ASN A 17 -10.45 41.41 -5.09
CA ASN A 17 -9.03 41.22 -4.69
C ASN A 17 -8.68 39.76 -4.30
N ARG A 18 -9.47 38.78 -4.73
CA ARG A 18 -9.33 37.37 -4.35
C ARG A 18 -8.04 36.72 -4.86
N ALA A 19 -7.45 37.22 -5.95
CA ALA A 19 -6.22 36.70 -6.54
C ALA A 19 -4.93 37.20 -5.84
N ASP A 20 -4.97 38.39 -5.23
CA ASP A 20 -3.77 39.02 -4.62
C ASP A 20 -3.56 38.59 -3.16
N TYR A 21 -4.63 38.23 -2.43
CA TYR A 21 -4.52 37.72 -1.06
C TYR A 21 -4.06 36.27 -0.96
N ILE A 22 -4.34 35.46 -2.00
CA ILE A 22 -3.93 34.04 -2.05
C ILE A 22 -2.43 33.91 -2.36
N ASN A 23 -1.82 34.90 -3.03
CA ASN A 23 -0.46 34.82 -3.56
C ASN A 23 0.59 35.65 -2.79
N ASN A 24 0.26 36.27 -1.65
CA ASN A 24 1.24 37.01 -0.84
C ASN A 24 1.91 36.10 0.22
N PRO A 25 3.18 35.69 0.03
CA PRO A 25 3.87 34.76 0.94
C PRO A 25 4.16 35.36 2.32
N ALA A 26 4.08 36.68 2.47
CA ALA A 26 4.29 37.37 3.74
C ALA A 26 3.04 37.39 4.63
N ILE A 27 1.85 37.07 4.09
CA ILE A 27 0.55 37.23 4.77
C ILE A 27 -0.21 35.91 4.95
N ASN A 28 0.20 34.83 4.29
CA ASN A 28 -0.51 33.54 4.40
C ASN A 28 0.22 32.52 5.30
N PRO A 29 0.00 32.55 6.64
CA PRO A 29 0.57 31.57 7.57
C PRO A 29 0.13 30.13 7.24
N LEU A 30 -0.95 29.94 6.48
CA LEU A 30 -1.50 28.62 6.14
C LEU A 30 -0.57 27.83 5.21
N SER A 31 0.21 28.50 4.35
CA SER A 31 1.14 27.87 3.41
C SER A 31 2.20 26.99 4.08
N ARG A 32 2.52 27.24 5.35
CA ARG A 32 3.46 26.42 6.15
C ARG A 32 2.85 25.11 6.64
N TYR A 33 1.52 24.99 6.58
CA TYR A 33 0.76 23.85 7.11
C TYR A 33 0.03 23.08 6.02
N ILE A 34 0.23 23.44 4.75
CA ILE A 34 -0.31 22.71 3.61
C ILE A 34 0.81 22.44 2.61
N GLU A 35 0.91 21.20 2.16
CA GLU A 35 1.91 20.76 1.20
C GLU A 35 1.20 20.08 0.02
N PRO A 36 0.70 20.85 -0.97
CA PRO A 36 -0.12 20.35 -2.06
C PRO A 36 0.70 19.49 -3.03
N ARG A 37 0.24 18.27 -3.30
CA ARG A 37 0.86 17.32 -4.28
C ARG A 37 -0.16 16.55 -5.13
N HIS A 38 -1.43 16.95 -5.09
CA HIS A 38 -2.56 16.34 -5.81
C HIS A 38 -2.57 16.81 -7.27
N ALA A 39 -2.10 16.01 -8.23
CA ALA A 39 -2.02 16.52 -9.62
C ALA A 39 -3.23 16.14 -10.48
N ARG A 40 -4.00 15.10 -10.12
CA ARG A 40 -5.17 14.72 -10.91
C ARG A 40 -6.32 15.69 -10.66
N LEU A 41 -6.62 15.94 -9.39
CA LEU A 41 -7.60 16.93 -8.97
C LEU A 41 -7.23 18.30 -9.59
N ALA A 42 -5.99 18.77 -9.46
CA ALA A 42 -5.56 20.01 -10.09
C ALA A 42 -5.71 20.03 -11.62
N SER A 43 -5.39 18.93 -12.33
CA SER A 43 -5.56 18.87 -13.79
C SER A 43 -7.03 18.98 -14.22
N LEU A 44 -7.95 18.35 -13.50
CA LEU A 44 -9.37 18.35 -13.83
C LEU A 44 -10.04 19.68 -13.54
N LEU A 45 -9.57 20.38 -12.51
CA LEU A 45 -10.10 21.68 -12.13
C LEU A 45 -9.60 22.79 -13.06
N ASN A 46 -8.49 22.55 -13.78
CA ASN A 46 -7.94 23.45 -14.79
C ASN A 46 -8.47 23.16 -16.21
N ASP A 47 -9.04 21.97 -16.46
CA ASP A 47 -9.72 21.66 -17.71
C ASP A 47 -11.14 22.29 -17.69
N ASP A 48 -11.46 23.13 -18.67
CA ASP A 48 -12.79 23.75 -18.90
C ASP A 48 -13.95 22.72 -19.06
N HIS A 49 -13.65 21.43 -18.95
CA HIS A 49 -14.58 20.30 -19.08
C HIS A 49 -15.57 20.10 -17.92
N ILE A 50 -15.38 20.77 -16.76
CA ILE A 50 -16.42 20.75 -15.69
C ILE A 50 -17.71 21.48 -16.14
N SER A 51 -17.66 22.23 -17.25
CA SER A 51 -18.80 22.98 -17.77
C SER A 51 -19.94 22.14 -18.36
N GLN A 52 -19.85 20.81 -18.54
CA GLN A 52 -20.84 20.10 -19.38
C GLN A 52 -21.50 18.79 -18.86
N SER A 53 -21.12 18.18 -17.72
CA SER A 53 -21.98 17.12 -17.15
C SER A 53 -21.83 16.92 -15.63
N GLN A 54 -22.95 16.80 -14.92
CA GLN A 54 -23.01 16.51 -13.47
C GLN A 54 -22.36 15.16 -13.10
N SER A 55 -22.14 14.27 -14.07
CA SER A 55 -21.55 12.93 -13.89
C SER A 55 -20.03 12.90 -13.70
N ALA A 56 -19.33 14.03 -13.80
CA ALA A 56 -17.85 14.10 -13.73
C ALA A 56 -17.32 14.88 -12.51
N ILE A 57 -18.17 15.16 -11.52
CA ILE A 57 -17.77 15.98 -10.36
C ILE A 57 -16.90 15.14 -9.41
N PRO A 58 -15.78 15.69 -8.91
CA PRO A 58 -14.88 14.93 -8.07
C PRO A 58 -15.41 14.56 -6.69
N ALA A 59 -15.89 13.32 -6.54
CA ALA A 59 -16.14 12.74 -5.23
C ALA A 59 -14.82 12.24 -4.61
N GLY A 60 -14.68 12.44 -3.30
CA GLY A 60 -13.57 11.89 -2.53
C GLY A 60 -13.99 10.71 -1.65
N ILE A 61 -13.02 10.08 -0.99
CA ILE A 61 -13.23 9.12 0.11
C ILE A 61 -12.52 9.67 1.35
N GLY A 62 -13.16 9.61 2.52
CA GLY A 62 -12.51 9.91 3.81
C GLY A 62 -12.34 8.64 4.64
N LEU A 63 -11.09 8.28 4.98
CA LEU A 63 -10.74 7.18 5.90
C LEU A 63 -10.03 7.72 7.14
N GLY A 64 -10.43 7.28 8.33
CA GLY A 64 -9.77 7.75 9.54
C GLY A 64 -10.51 7.35 10.81
N ASN A 65 -10.16 7.97 11.92
CA ASN A 65 -10.72 7.65 13.22
C ASN A 65 -12.04 8.37 13.54
N SER A 66 -12.39 8.52 14.83
CA SER A 66 -13.58 9.26 15.31
C SER A 66 -13.61 10.72 14.85
N ILE A 67 -12.45 11.33 14.57
CA ILE A 67 -12.38 12.71 14.07
C ILE A 67 -12.83 12.77 12.61
N MET A 68 -12.40 11.82 11.77
CA MET A 68 -12.93 11.64 10.42
C MET A 68 -14.43 11.31 10.47
N GLN A 69 -14.84 10.42 11.37
CA GLN A 69 -16.25 10.04 11.56
C GLN A 69 -17.15 11.25 11.84
N GLY A 70 -16.61 12.28 12.50
CA GLY A 70 -17.33 13.50 12.81
C GLY A 70 -17.70 13.65 14.28
N THR A 71 -17.17 12.82 15.18
CA THR A 71 -17.38 12.97 16.62
C THR A 71 -17.02 14.38 17.07
N GLY A 72 -17.82 14.94 17.98
CA GLY A 72 -17.71 16.32 18.47
C GLY A 72 -18.46 17.36 17.62
N ALA A 73 -18.83 17.05 16.37
CA ALA A 73 -19.73 17.90 15.59
C ALA A 73 -21.18 17.78 16.12
N SER A 74 -21.93 18.87 16.10
CA SER A 74 -23.33 18.89 16.55
C SER A 74 -24.29 18.18 15.58
N GLN A 75 -23.89 18.04 14.31
CA GLN A 75 -24.63 17.37 13.25
C GLN A 75 -23.71 16.97 12.10
N TYR A 76 -24.15 16.05 11.24
CA TYR A 76 -23.35 15.53 10.13
C TYR A 76 -22.87 16.61 9.15
N SER A 77 -23.69 17.62 8.86
CA SER A 77 -23.30 18.72 7.96
C SER A 77 -22.19 19.61 8.52
N ASN A 78 -21.90 19.49 9.82
CA ASN A 78 -20.83 20.22 10.48
C ASN A 78 -19.53 19.40 10.54
N THR A 79 -19.50 18.16 10.07
CA THR A 79 -18.26 17.39 9.96
C THR A 79 -17.34 17.99 8.92
N TRP A 80 -16.03 17.96 9.16
CA TRP A 80 -15.07 18.63 8.28
C TRP A 80 -15.08 18.08 6.84
N VAL A 81 -15.39 16.79 6.68
CA VAL A 81 -15.48 16.12 5.37
C VAL A 81 -16.65 16.69 4.56
N TRP A 82 -17.81 16.88 5.19
CA TRP A 82 -18.97 17.50 4.54
C TRP A 82 -18.72 18.98 4.25
N GLN A 83 -18.16 19.70 5.22
CA GLN A 83 -17.82 21.12 5.05
C GLN A 83 -16.79 21.35 3.93
N LEU A 84 -15.83 20.43 3.75
CA LEU A 84 -14.90 20.46 2.62
C LEU A 84 -15.64 20.36 1.28
N GLY A 85 -16.59 19.42 1.17
CA GLY A 85 -17.45 19.29 -0.01
C GLY A 85 -18.21 20.57 -0.32
N ALA A 86 -18.82 21.20 0.68
CA ALA A 86 -19.53 22.47 0.51
C ALA A 86 -18.61 23.61 0.02
N LYS A 87 -17.36 23.66 0.52
CA LYS A 87 -16.36 24.65 0.10
C LYS A 87 -15.90 24.44 -1.34
N LEU A 88 -15.62 23.19 -1.72
CA LEU A 88 -15.27 22.83 -3.09
C LEU A 88 -16.42 23.14 -4.06
N GLN A 89 -17.65 22.76 -3.70
CA GLN A 89 -18.86 23.07 -4.47
C GLN A 89 -19.04 24.58 -4.69
N THR A 90 -18.86 25.37 -3.62
CA THR A 90 -18.95 26.84 -3.70
C THR A 90 -17.84 27.44 -4.56
N TYR A 91 -16.63 26.89 -4.48
CA TYR A 91 -15.47 27.41 -5.22
C TYR A 91 -15.58 27.14 -6.73
N TYR A 92 -16.03 25.95 -7.12
CA TYR A 92 -16.15 25.56 -8.54
C TYR A 92 -17.51 25.89 -9.17
N GLY A 93 -18.53 26.19 -8.36
CA GLY A 93 -19.80 26.76 -8.82
C GLY A 93 -20.71 25.79 -9.59
N SER A 94 -20.51 24.47 -9.49
CA SER A 94 -21.29 23.47 -10.22
C SER A 94 -21.75 22.30 -9.33
N GLY A 95 -22.88 21.69 -9.67
CA GLY A 95 -23.45 20.53 -8.96
C GLY A 95 -23.98 20.81 -7.56
N VAL A 96 -24.29 19.72 -6.83
CA VAL A 96 -24.77 19.75 -5.44
C VAL A 96 -23.68 19.29 -4.47
N ILE A 97 -23.80 19.61 -3.18
CA ILE A 97 -22.79 19.27 -2.17
C ILE A 97 -22.46 17.78 -2.15
N SER A 98 -23.46 16.89 -2.33
CA SER A 98 -23.25 15.44 -2.38
C SER A 98 -22.33 14.98 -3.52
N ASN A 99 -22.12 15.81 -4.54
CA ASN A 99 -21.21 15.52 -5.64
C ASN A 99 -19.74 15.82 -5.28
N TRP A 100 -19.52 16.70 -4.30
CA TRP A 100 -18.19 17.17 -3.86
C TRP A 100 -17.77 16.64 -2.50
N ALA A 101 -18.74 16.34 -1.63
CA ALA A 101 -18.49 15.79 -0.31
C ALA A 101 -17.88 14.40 -0.46
N ALA A 102 -16.74 14.19 0.20
CA ALA A 102 -16.16 12.86 0.24
C ALA A 102 -17.09 11.92 1.01
N THR A 103 -17.21 10.68 0.53
CA THR A 103 -17.94 9.65 1.26
C THR A 103 -17.15 9.33 2.52
N ASN A 104 -17.77 9.51 3.68
CA ASN A 104 -17.12 9.39 4.97
C ASN A 104 -17.16 7.94 5.47
N TYR A 105 -15.99 7.33 5.57
CA TYR A 105 -15.74 5.99 6.10
C TYR A 105 -14.89 6.06 7.38
N GLY A 106 -14.94 7.18 8.09
CA GLY A 106 -14.29 7.36 9.38
C GLY A 106 -14.94 6.54 10.47
N VAL A 107 -14.11 5.95 11.34
CA VAL A 107 -14.55 5.00 12.35
C VAL A 107 -13.79 5.21 13.66
N GLY A 108 -14.51 5.39 14.77
CA GLY A 108 -13.91 5.56 16.09
C GLY A 108 -12.84 4.52 16.43
N GLY A 109 -11.69 4.98 16.94
CA GLY A 109 -10.58 4.09 17.29
C GLY A 109 -9.74 3.57 16.12
N ALA A 110 -10.11 3.85 14.85
CA ALA A 110 -9.37 3.34 13.70
C ALA A 110 -7.90 3.80 13.67
N ARG A 111 -7.06 2.90 13.18
CA ARG A 111 -5.60 2.96 13.06
C ARG A 111 -5.18 2.74 11.59
N ILE A 112 -3.87 2.80 11.31
CA ILE A 112 -3.34 2.72 9.94
C ILE A 112 -3.50 1.33 9.34
N ASP A 113 -3.46 0.29 10.16
CA ASP A 113 -3.76 -1.09 9.80
C ASP A 113 -5.23 -1.29 9.42
N ASN A 114 -6.19 -0.61 10.07
CA ASN A 114 -7.58 -0.62 9.63
C ASN A 114 -7.73 0.01 8.24
N VAL A 115 -7.05 1.13 7.98
CA VAL A 115 -7.03 1.78 6.66
C VAL A 115 -6.35 0.88 5.62
N ALA A 116 -5.25 0.23 5.98
CA ALA A 116 -4.60 -0.74 5.11
C ALA A 116 -5.52 -1.91 4.77
N CYS A 117 -6.27 -2.44 5.75
CA CYS A 117 -7.25 -3.48 5.50
C CYS A 117 -8.35 -3.01 4.55
N TYR A 118 -8.90 -1.83 4.79
CA TYR A 118 -9.92 -1.26 3.91
C TYR A 118 -9.45 -1.09 2.45
N LEU A 119 -8.22 -0.62 2.25
CA LEU A 119 -7.64 -0.47 0.92
C LEU A 119 -7.35 -1.83 0.27
N ALA A 120 -6.87 -2.81 1.04
CA ALA A 120 -6.61 -4.16 0.56
C ALA A 120 -7.88 -4.88 0.11
N ASP A 121 -8.97 -4.70 0.85
CA ASP A 121 -10.30 -5.26 0.57
C ASP A 121 -10.86 -4.79 -0.79
N ASN A 122 -10.44 -3.61 -1.24
CA ASN A 122 -10.88 -2.98 -2.48
C ASN A 122 -9.80 -3.04 -3.59
N GLY A 123 -8.68 -3.72 -3.34
CA GLY A 123 -7.40 -3.54 -4.03
C GLY A 123 -7.28 -4.17 -5.41
N GLU A 124 -7.89 -5.34 -5.69
CA GLU A 124 -7.98 -5.95 -7.03
C GLU A 124 -8.67 -7.32 -6.93
N THR A 125 -9.59 -7.63 -7.86
CA THR A 125 -10.01 -8.99 -8.27
C THR A 125 -10.87 -9.89 -7.36
N VAL A 126 -11.29 -9.52 -6.16
CA VAL A 126 -12.26 -10.38 -5.43
C VAL A 126 -13.70 -10.16 -5.96
N PRO A 127 -14.40 -11.18 -6.49
CA PRO A 127 -15.77 -11.04 -7.01
C PRO A 127 -16.86 -10.79 -5.94
N ILE A 128 -16.49 -10.62 -4.67
CA ILE A 128 -17.40 -10.83 -3.54
C ILE A 128 -18.14 -9.56 -3.09
N ARG A 129 -17.85 -8.35 -3.61
CA ARG A 129 -18.61 -7.16 -3.19
C ARG A 129 -19.16 -6.32 -4.36
N PRO A 130 -20.50 -6.20 -4.48
CA PRO A 130 -21.15 -5.15 -5.25
C PRO A 130 -20.88 -3.80 -4.59
N GLY A 131 -20.47 -2.80 -5.37
CA GLY A 131 -20.14 -1.46 -4.86
C GLY A 131 -18.64 -1.28 -4.62
N ARG A 132 -17.84 -1.32 -5.70
CA ARG A 132 -16.42 -1.02 -5.60
C ARG A 132 -16.28 0.46 -5.29
N ILE A 133 -15.53 0.80 -4.26
CA ILE A 133 -15.21 2.21 -3.95
C ILE A 133 -14.59 2.87 -5.17
N PHE A 134 -13.68 2.18 -5.86
CA PHE A 134 -13.03 2.66 -7.08
C PHE A 134 -13.91 2.57 -8.34
N SER A 135 -15.19 2.18 -8.24
CA SER A 135 -16.11 2.21 -9.37
C SER A 135 -16.74 3.60 -9.52
N LEU A 136 -16.14 4.37 -10.43
CA LEU A 136 -16.67 5.58 -11.09
C LEU A 136 -16.61 6.89 -10.26
N GLY A 137 -15.94 7.90 -10.82
CA GLY A 137 -16.09 9.31 -10.41
C GLY A 137 -15.32 9.78 -9.17
N GLN A 138 -14.41 8.98 -8.62
CA GLN A 138 -13.57 9.41 -7.49
C GLN A 138 -12.18 9.86 -7.93
N TYR A 139 -11.64 10.85 -7.22
CA TYR A 139 -10.40 11.51 -7.64
C TYR A 139 -9.37 11.68 -6.52
N PHE A 140 -9.79 11.66 -5.26
CA PHE A 140 -8.88 11.75 -4.13
C PHE A 140 -9.36 10.90 -2.94
N LEU A 141 -8.41 10.45 -2.12
CA LEU A 141 -8.68 9.78 -0.86
C LEU A 141 -7.97 10.53 0.26
N ILE A 142 -8.70 10.85 1.33
CA ILE A 142 -8.20 11.51 2.51
C ILE A 142 -8.01 10.50 3.66
N MET A 143 -6.86 10.55 4.32
CA MET A 143 -6.55 9.74 5.51
C MET A 143 -6.24 10.63 6.72
N SER A 144 -6.73 10.26 7.91
CA SER A 144 -6.35 10.88 9.19
C SER A 144 -6.26 9.84 10.32
N ILE A 145 -5.06 9.61 10.85
CA ILE A 145 -4.83 8.50 11.79
C ILE A 145 -3.74 8.80 12.83
N ARG A 146 -4.15 8.92 14.09
CA ARG A 146 -3.30 9.10 15.27
C ARG A 146 -3.25 7.88 16.17
N ASN A 147 -4.32 7.08 16.20
CA ASN A 147 -4.48 5.96 17.14
C ASN A 147 -3.41 4.86 16.98
N SER A 148 -2.58 4.94 15.94
CA SER A 148 -1.41 4.06 15.77
C SER A 148 -0.26 4.41 16.72
N ALA A 149 -0.17 5.65 17.19
CA ALA A 149 0.91 6.09 18.08
C ALA A 149 0.85 5.34 19.42
N GLY A 150 1.96 4.70 19.79
CA GLY A 150 2.08 3.93 21.04
C GLY A 150 1.56 2.49 20.96
N ILE A 151 0.95 2.08 19.84
CA ILE A 151 0.44 0.72 19.64
C ILE A 151 1.29 -0.05 18.61
N VAL A 152 1.66 0.60 17.50
CA VAL A 152 2.61 0.02 16.53
C VAL A 152 3.98 0.68 16.66
N SER A 153 5.03 0.10 16.08
CA SER A 153 6.32 0.79 16.04
C SER A 153 6.30 1.93 15.02
N LEU A 154 7.18 2.92 15.19
CA LEU A 154 7.32 4.02 14.25
C LEU A 154 7.73 3.53 12.85
N GLN A 155 8.56 2.48 12.78
CA GLN A 155 8.97 1.85 11.51
C GLN A 155 7.76 1.23 10.78
N ASP A 156 6.95 0.50 11.52
CA ASP A 156 5.77 -0.22 11.03
C ASP A 156 4.72 0.71 10.45
N TYR A 157 4.44 1.77 11.19
CA TYR A 157 3.61 2.87 10.73
C TYR A 157 4.11 3.44 9.41
N GLY A 158 5.42 3.65 9.29
CA GLY A 158 6.02 4.17 8.06
C GLY A 158 5.82 3.25 6.86
N VAL A 159 5.90 1.94 7.07
CA VAL A 159 5.70 0.97 5.98
C VAL A 159 4.22 0.88 5.59
N MET A 160 3.32 0.80 6.56
CA MET A 160 1.88 0.78 6.30
C MET A 160 1.41 2.06 5.60
N LEU A 161 1.82 3.24 6.07
CA LEU A 161 1.45 4.52 5.46
C LEU A 161 1.93 4.59 4.00
N ARG A 162 3.16 4.15 3.74
CA ARG A 162 3.71 4.08 2.38
C ARG A 162 2.89 3.14 1.49
N ALA A 163 2.54 1.96 2.00
CA ALA A 163 1.71 0.99 1.29
C ALA A 163 0.30 1.55 0.99
N CYS A 164 -0.35 2.21 1.95
CA CYS A 164 -1.63 2.86 1.75
C CYS A 164 -1.57 3.94 0.65
N ILE A 165 -0.59 4.85 0.72
CA ILE A 165 -0.42 5.92 -0.30
C ILE A 165 -0.18 5.32 -1.69
N ARG A 166 0.68 4.31 -1.80
CA ARG A 166 0.96 3.63 -3.08
C ARG A 166 -0.28 2.94 -3.62
N GLN A 167 -1.04 2.23 -2.78
CA GLN A 167 -2.30 1.59 -3.19
C GLN A 167 -3.30 2.63 -3.72
N ILE A 168 -3.49 3.76 -3.04
CA ILE A 168 -4.36 4.86 -3.49
C ILE A 168 -3.94 5.37 -4.88
N LYS A 169 -2.64 5.62 -5.06
CA LYS A 169 -2.09 6.14 -6.31
C LYS A 169 -2.17 5.12 -7.45
N ARG A 170 -2.06 3.82 -7.17
CA ARG A 170 -2.27 2.73 -8.14
C ARG A 170 -3.68 2.74 -8.70
N HIS A 171 -4.67 3.06 -7.89
CA HIS A 171 -6.06 3.29 -8.33
C HIS A 171 -6.25 4.63 -9.06
N GLY A 172 -5.18 5.37 -9.33
CA GLY A 172 -5.20 6.64 -10.03
C GLY A 172 -5.74 7.81 -9.19
N LEU A 173 -5.93 7.64 -7.88
CA LEU A 173 -6.41 8.71 -7.01
C LEU A 173 -5.26 9.56 -6.47
N ASP A 174 -5.55 10.82 -6.14
CA ASP A 174 -4.66 11.65 -5.34
C ASP A 174 -4.77 11.26 -3.86
N ALA A 175 -3.64 10.93 -3.23
CA ALA A 175 -3.59 10.69 -1.78
C ALA A 175 -3.44 12.01 -1.01
N VAL A 176 -4.27 12.19 0.02
CA VAL A 176 -4.27 13.36 0.91
C VAL A 176 -4.16 12.84 2.34
N MET A 177 -3.13 13.23 3.07
CA MET A 177 -2.97 12.95 4.49
C MET A 177 -3.28 14.21 5.29
N VAL A 178 -4.15 14.10 6.28
CA VAL A 178 -4.49 15.18 7.21
C VAL A 178 -4.03 14.75 8.61
N SER A 179 -3.14 15.51 9.23
CA SER A 179 -2.77 15.26 10.63
C SER A 179 -3.96 15.53 11.55
N GLU A 180 -4.02 14.83 12.68
CA GLU A 180 -5.09 15.06 13.66
C GLU A 180 -4.80 16.25 14.55
N ASN A 181 -5.82 16.81 15.19
CA ASN A 181 -5.63 17.86 16.19
C ASN A 181 -4.83 17.36 17.41
N PRO A 182 -4.18 18.26 18.16
CA PRO A 182 -3.53 17.91 19.43
C PRO A 182 -4.53 17.32 20.42
N ALA A 183 -4.10 16.39 21.29
CA ALA A 183 -4.97 15.90 22.38
C ALA A 183 -4.72 16.74 23.62
N LEU A 184 -5.81 16.99 24.36
CA LEU A 184 -5.81 17.77 25.58
C LEU A 184 -6.36 16.93 26.73
N THR A 185 -5.77 17.04 27.93
CA THR A 185 -6.40 16.60 29.19
C THR A 185 -7.07 17.80 29.80
N TRP A 186 -8.30 17.64 30.27
CA TRP A 186 -8.99 18.64 31.08
C TRP A 186 -8.78 18.40 32.57
N ALA A 187 -8.50 19.48 33.31
CA ALA A 187 -8.39 19.52 34.75
C ALA A 187 -9.31 20.64 35.29
N GLY A 188 -10.62 20.41 35.24
CA GLY A 188 -11.61 21.45 35.56
C GLY A 188 -11.73 22.47 34.41
N SER A 189 -11.45 23.75 34.68
CA SER A 189 -11.47 24.81 33.66
C SER A 189 -10.14 25.01 32.93
N THR A 190 -9.09 24.26 33.30
CA THR A 190 -7.78 24.29 32.64
C THR A 190 -7.57 23.02 31.83
N TYR A 191 -6.69 23.08 30.83
CA TYR A 191 -6.29 21.92 30.07
C TYR A 191 -4.78 21.89 29.84
N THR A 192 -4.26 20.71 29.53
CA THR A 192 -2.86 20.48 29.13
C THR A 192 -2.79 19.73 27.82
N VAL A 193 -1.91 20.15 26.91
CA VAL A 193 -1.61 19.37 25.70
C VAL A 193 -0.89 18.07 26.08
N ASN A 194 -1.51 16.92 25.80
CA ASN A 194 -1.05 15.60 26.23
C ASN A 194 -0.03 14.93 25.33
N ASP A 195 0.32 15.56 24.20
CA ASP A 195 1.05 14.89 23.13
C ASP A 195 2.50 14.53 23.50
N ASN A 196 3.01 15.10 24.59
CA ASN A 196 4.30 14.71 25.19
C ASN A 196 4.28 13.29 25.78
N SER A 197 3.12 12.81 26.26
CA SER A 197 2.98 11.46 26.82
C SER A 197 2.96 10.37 25.74
N THR A 198 2.58 10.73 24.50
CA THR A 198 2.48 9.80 23.36
C THR A 198 3.64 9.93 22.36
N ASN A 199 4.56 10.88 22.57
CA ASN A 199 5.67 11.17 21.66
C ASN A 199 5.20 11.30 20.20
N TRP A 200 4.16 12.11 19.96
CA TRP A 200 3.48 12.24 18.66
C TRP A 200 4.35 12.87 17.56
N THR A 201 5.25 13.80 17.93
CA THR A 201 6.08 14.55 16.98
C THR A 201 6.84 13.65 15.98
N PRO A 202 7.57 12.59 16.40
CA PRO A 202 8.17 11.63 15.47
C PRO A 202 7.22 11.05 14.42
N TRP A 203 5.97 10.75 14.78
CA TRP A 203 4.97 10.19 13.88
C TRP A 203 4.52 11.20 12.84
N LEU A 204 4.27 12.43 13.27
CA LEU A 204 3.94 13.55 12.39
C LEU A 204 5.07 13.81 11.38
N GLN A 205 6.32 13.86 11.86
CA GLN A 205 7.49 14.08 10.99
C GLN A 205 7.69 12.94 9.99
N LEU A 206 7.51 11.69 10.43
CA LEU A 206 7.55 10.54 9.54
C LEU A 206 6.45 10.59 8.47
N ALA A 207 5.22 10.93 8.85
CA ALA A 207 4.10 11.05 7.92
C ALA A 207 4.35 12.15 6.87
N LYS A 208 4.82 13.33 7.29
CA LYS A 208 5.23 14.42 6.40
C LYS A 208 6.29 13.97 5.40
N ARG A 209 7.35 13.34 5.90
CA ARG A 209 8.44 12.83 5.06
C ARG A 209 7.95 11.81 4.03
N ILE A 210 7.15 10.83 4.45
CA ILE A 210 6.60 9.81 3.54
C ILE A 210 5.69 10.46 2.50
N CYS A 211 4.82 11.41 2.88
CA CYS A 211 3.97 12.11 1.92
C CYS A 211 4.80 12.89 0.89
N ALA A 212 5.90 13.53 1.31
CA ALA A 212 6.82 14.20 0.40
C ALA A 212 7.55 13.22 -0.54
N GLU A 213 7.99 12.07 -0.04
CA GLU A 213 8.64 11.02 -0.83
C GLU A 213 7.68 10.38 -1.84
N GLU A 214 6.48 10.01 -1.39
CA GLU A 214 5.50 9.30 -2.21
C GLU A 214 4.64 10.25 -3.04
N GLY A 215 4.78 11.57 -2.89
CA GLY A 215 4.03 12.58 -3.63
C GLY A 215 2.54 12.59 -3.29
N ALA A 216 2.23 12.56 -1.99
CA ALA A 216 0.89 12.75 -1.42
C ALA A 216 0.76 14.16 -0.82
N THR A 217 -0.45 14.74 -0.91
CA THR A 217 -0.73 16.03 -0.25
C THR A 217 -0.69 15.83 1.26
N PHE A 218 -0.07 16.76 1.99
CA PHE A 218 -0.07 16.76 3.45
C PHE A 218 -0.73 18.02 4.00
N VAL A 219 -1.62 17.87 4.98
CA VAL A 219 -2.31 18.97 5.67
C VAL A 219 -2.01 18.86 7.16
N ASP A 220 -1.27 19.83 7.69
CA ASP A 220 -0.79 19.86 9.06
C ASP A 220 -1.74 20.62 10.02
N VAL A 221 -2.89 20.01 10.31
CA VAL A 221 -3.85 20.53 11.30
C VAL A 221 -3.18 20.66 12.67
N TRP A 222 -2.42 19.64 13.08
CA TRP A 222 -1.70 19.63 14.36
C TRP A 222 -0.83 20.87 14.52
N GLY A 223 0.07 21.11 13.55
CA GLY A 223 1.00 22.23 13.58
C GLY A 223 0.28 23.57 13.58
N TYR A 224 -0.81 23.68 12.80
CA TYR A 224 -1.60 24.91 12.76
C TYR A 224 -2.26 25.20 14.11
N MET A 225 -2.89 24.20 14.73
CA MET A 225 -3.52 24.38 16.05
C MET A 225 -2.49 24.70 17.14
N MET A 226 -1.33 24.04 17.16
CA MET A 226 -0.25 24.36 18.11
C MET A 226 0.29 25.78 17.95
N MET A 227 0.30 26.31 16.72
CA MET A 227 0.62 27.71 16.48
C MET A 227 -0.45 28.65 17.04
N LEU A 228 -1.73 28.34 16.88
CA LEU A 228 -2.82 29.10 17.52
C LEU A 228 -2.71 29.06 19.05
N GLU A 229 -2.39 27.92 19.64
CA GLU A 229 -2.17 27.78 21.08
C GLU A 229 -1.01 28.67 21.57
N THR A 230 0.06 28.75 20.78
CA THR A 230 1.21 29.60 21.12
C THR A 230 0.86 31.09 21.04
N GLN A 231 0.03 31.49 20.07
CA GLN A 231 -0.38 32.88 19.87
C GLN A 231 -1.50 33.31 20.83
N THR A 232 -2.40 32.40 21.18
CA THR A 232 -3.53 32.62 22.06
C THR A 232 -3.70 31.37 22.93
N PRO A 233 -2.97 31.28 24.06
CA PRO A 233 -3.07 30.16 24.98
C PRO A 233 -4.51 29.96 25.43
N GLY A 234 -4.98 28.71 25.48
CA GLY A 234 -6.37 28.39 25.78
C GLY A 234 -7.28 28.26 24.56
N SER A 235 -6.83 28.68 23.38
CA SER A 235 -7.70 28.78 22.19
C SER A 235 -8.16 27.44 21.65
N ILE A 236 -7.32 26.40 21.68
CA ILE A 236 -7.72 25.07 21.20
C ILE A 236 -8.79 24.50 22.11
N GLY A 237 -8.51 24.40 23.41
CA GLY A 237 -9.41 23.77 24.37
C GLY A 237 -10.74 24.49 24.46
N GLN A 238 -10.72 25.83 24.50
CA GLN A 238 -11.93 26.62 24.70
C GLN A 238 -12.82 26.68 23.45
N TYR A 239 -12.23 26.72 22.25
CA TYR A 239 -12.99 27.09 21.04
C TYR A 239 -13.02 26.03 19.95
N LEU A 240 -12.10 25.06 19.94
CA LEU A 240 -11.94 24.15 18.79
C LEU A 240 -12.22 22.68 19.09
N THR A 241 -12.37 22.30 20.35
CA THR A 241 -12.66 20.92 20.77
C THR A 241 -13.91 20.83 21.64
N SER A 242 -14.55 19.66 21.65
CA SER A 242 -15.69 19.34 22.51
C SER A 242 -15.27 18.63 23.81
N ASP A 243 -14.20 17.85 23.80
CA ASP A 243 -13.79 17.01 24.93
C ASP A 243 -12.26 16.84 25.08
N GLY A 244 -11.47 17.67 24.39
CA GLY A 244 -10.02 17.58 24.36
C GLY A 244 -9.45 16.59 23.35
N THR A 245 -10.28 15.72 22.76
CA THR A 245 -9.88 14.80 21.69
C THR A 245 -10.57 15.13 20.38
N HIS A 246 -11.88 15.36 20.43
CA HIS A 246 -12.73 15.54 19.25
C HIS A 246 -12.93 17.03 18.95
N PRO A 247 -12.84 17.46 17.68
CA PRO A 247 -13.15 18.83 17.28
C PRO A 247 -14.64 19.14 17.47
N ASN A 248 -14.96 20.34 17.92
CA ASN A 248 -16.34 20.86 17.84
C ASN A 248 -16.64 21.41 16.44
N ASP A 249 -17.81 21.99 16.21
CA ASP A 249 -18.20 22.54 14.89
C ASP A 249 -17.17 23.53 14.31
N ALA A 250 -16.58 24.39 15.16
CA ALA A 250 -15.56 25.35 14.75
C ALA A 250 -14.22 24.67 14.43
N GLY A 251 -13.83 23.65 15.21
CA GLY A 251 -12.68 22.82 14.93
C GLY A 251 -12.81 22.05 13.60
N HIS A 252 -13.98 21.46 13.34
CA HIS A 252 -14.28 20.82 12.05
C HIS A 252 -14.21 21.83 10.89
N ALA A 253 -14.73 23.04 11.08
CA ALA A 253 -14.65 24.09 10.06
C ALA A 253 -13.20 24.51 9.76
N LEU A 254 -12.34 24.56 10.78
CA LEU A 254 -10.91 24.84 10.62
C LEU A 254 -10.21 23.74 9.83
N ILE A 255 -10.45 22.47 10.15
CA ILE A 255 -9.87 21.33 9.42
C ILE A 255 -10.30 21.37 7.95
N ALA A 256 -11.60 21.58 7.71
CA ALA A 256 -12.14 21.69 6.36
C ALA A 256 -11.51 22.85 5.57
N ASN A 257 -11.25 23.99 6.23
CA ASN A 257 -10.58 25.13 5.60
C ASN A 257 -9.14 24.80 5.20
N LEU A 258 -8.36 24.17 6.08
CA LEU A 258 -6.98 23.78 5.76
C LEU A 258 -6.93 22.78 4.61
N ALA A 259 -7.77 21.74 4.65
CA ALA A 259 -7.88 20.77 3.57
C ALA A 259 -8.32 21.44 2.25
N PHE A 260 -9.32 22.31 2.29
CA PHE A 260 -9.77 23.06 1.12
C PHE A 260 -8.63 23.89 0.51
N GLN A 261 -7.92 24.68 1.33
CA GLN A 261 -6.78 25.47 0.86
C GLN A 261 -5.71 24.58 0.23
N ALA A 262 -5.41 23.43 0.84
CA ALA A 262 -4.48 22.47 0.26
C ALA A 262 -4.94 21.95 -1.11
N LEU A 263 -6.23 21.65 -1.30
CA LEU A 263 -6.77 21.08 -2.55
C LEU A 263 -7.01 22.09 -3.69
N ILE A 264 -7.05 23.39 -3.39
CA ILE A 264 -7.12 24.44 -4.43
C ILE A 264 -5.77 25.10 -4.70
N SER A 265 -4.76 24.80 -3.88
CA SER A 265 -3.44 25.39 -4.03
C SER A 265 -2.72 24.82 -5.26
N PRO A 266 -2.02 25.66 -6.04
CA PRO A 266 -1.22 25.19 -7.16
C PRO A 266 -0.21 24.13 -6.72
N VAL A 267 -0.13 23.04 -7.47
CA VAL A 267 0.90 22.02 -7.27
C VAL A 267 2.12 22.38 -8.10
N ALA A 268 3.24 22.62 -7.43
CA ALA A 268 4.51 22.79 -8.13
C ALA A 268 4.81 21.50 -8.93
N PRO A 269 5.03 21.58 -10.26
CA PRO A 269 5.32 20.40 -11.06
C PRO A 269 6.65 19.80 -10.60
N ASN A 270 6.58 18.66 -9.91
CA ASN A 270 7.75 17.87 -9.58
C ASN A 270 7.75 16.59 -10.42
N PRO A 271 8.65 16.49 -11.42
CA PRO A 271 8.74 15.32 -12.27
C PRO A 271 8.92 14.02 -11.47
N ALA A 272 9.68 14.03 -10.37
CA ALA A 272 9.92 12.83 -9.56
C ALA A 272 8.65 12.32 -8.85
N TRP A 273 7.67 13.19 -8.54
CA TRP A 273 6.38 12.75 -7.96
C TRP A 273 5.41 12.23 -9.01
N MET A 274 5.48 12.78 -10.21
CA MET A 274 4.66 12.36 -11.36
C MET A 274 5.17 11.06 -11.97
N ASP A 275 6.49 10.88 -12.11
CA ASP A 275 7.10 9.64 -12.62
C ASP A 275 6.89 8.46 -11.68
N ARG A 276 6.88 8.70 -10.35
CA ARG A 276 6.56 7.65 -9.37
C ARG A 276 5.17 7.07 -9.54
N ARG A 277 4.22 7.73 -10.23
CA ARG A 277 2.91 7.15 -10.59
C ARG A 277 3.02 6.07 -11.66
N ALA A 278 3.95 6.23 -12.60
CA ALA A 278 4.26 5.23 -13.61
C ALA A 278 5.11 4.07 -13.06
N ASP A 279 5.67 4.25 -11.86
CA ASP A 279 6.57 3.31 -11.17
C ASP A 279 5.87 2.51 -10.05
N VAL A 280 4.57 2.75 -9.80
CA VAL A 280 3.77 2.03 -8.77
C VAL A 280 3.43 0.60 -9.19
N THR A 281 3.64 0.23 -10.46
CA THR A 281 3.36 -1.13 -10.96
C THR A 281 4.21 -2.22 -10.32
N GLY A 282 5.26 -1.89 -9.56
CA GLY A 282 6.09 -2.86 -8.84
C GLY A 282 6.40 -2.51 -7.39
N LYS A 283 5.70 -1.51 -6.81
CA LYS A 283 6.09 -0.91 -5.52
C LYS A 283 4.98 -1.06 -4.48
N SER A 284 5.19 -1.93 -3.50
CA SER A 284 4.33 -2.26 -2.34
C SER A 284 2.81 -2.14 -2.54
N TYR A 285 2.12 -3.28 -2.54
CA TYR A 285 0.67 -3.34 -2.64
C TYR A 285 0.07 -4.07 -1.45
N LEU A 286 -1.13 -3.62 -1.09
CA LEU A 286 -1.93 -4.24 -0.06
C LEU A 286 -2.80 -5.29 -0.74
N VAL A 287 -2.62 -6.56 -0.38
CA VAL A 287 -3.44 -7.64 -0.91
C VAL A 287 -4.21 -8.30 0.21
N SER A 288 -5.53 -8.20 0.13
CA SER A 288 -6.40 -9.01 0.98
C SER A 288 -6.51 -10.41 0.39
N ARG A 289 -6.41 -11.40 1.26
CA ARG A 289 -6.74 -12.80 0.97
C ARG A 289 -7.77 -13.26 1.98
N TYR A 290 -8.87 -13.74 1.45
CA TYR A 290 -9.94 -14.34 2.23
C TYR A 290 -10.17 -15.80 1.88
N ASN A 291 -9.23 -16.46 1.18
CA ASN A 291 -9.33 -17.89 0.89
C ASN A 291 -8.10 -18.57 1.48
N PHE A 292 -8.32 -19.37 2.52
CA PHE A 292 -7.30 -20.26 3.09
C PHE A 292 -7.27 -21.55 2.27
N SER A 293 -6.08 -22.07 1.99
CA SER A 293 -5.92 -23.32 1.24
C SER A 293 -6.22 -24.59 2.06
N THR A 294 -6.81 -24.48 3.25
CA THR A 294 -6.99 -25.62 4.15
C THR A 294 -8.43 -26.08 4.29
N SER A 295 -8.58 -27.40 4.36
CA SER A 295 -9.81 -28.18 4.43
C SER A 295 -10.47 -28.24 5.83
N SER A 296 -10.26 -27.27 6.73
CA SER A 296 -10.64 -27.44 8.14
C SER A 296 -11.21 -26.23 8.91
N ALA A 297 -11.26 -25.03 8.34
CA ALA A 297 -11.90 -23.87 9.01
C ALA A 297 -13.20 -23.50 8.27
N PRO A 298 -14.39 -23.88 8.77
CA PRO A 298 -15.65 -23.51 8.13
C PRO A 298 -15.83 -21.99 8.17
N LEU A 299 -16.34 -21.43 7.07
CA LEU A 299 -16.86 -20.07 7.06
C LEU A 299 -18.09 -20.02 7.97
N THR A 300 -18.02 -19.16 8.99
CA THR A 300 -19.11 -18.94 9.95
C THR A 300 -19.55 -17.50 9.87
N ALA A 301 -20.87 -17.27 9.80
CA ALA A 301 -21.42 -15.93 9.91
C ALA A 301 -21.48 -15.53 11.39
N ILE A 302 -20.78 -14.46 11.77
CA ILE A 302 -20.89 -13.87 13.11
C ILE A 302 -21.82 -12.67 13.05
N SER A 303 -22.89 -12.69 13.85
CA SER A 303 -23.84 -11.59 14.03
C SER A 303 -23.57 -10.78 15.29
N GLY A 304 -24.07 -9.54 15.35
CA GLY A 304 -24.07 -8.74 16.58
C GLY A 304 -22.72 -8.11 16.91
N LEU A 305 -21.91 -7.84 15.88
CA LEU A 305 -20.71 -7.03 16.01
C LEU A 305 -21.09 -5.65 16.58
N ALA A 306 -20.38 -5.19 17.61
CA ALA A 306 -20.42 -3.79 18.04
C ALA A 306 -19.67 -2.98 16.97
N THR A 307 -20.41 -2.64 15.92
CA THR A 307 -19.94 -2.12 14.64
C THR A 307 -19.45 -0.67 14.73
N ASN A 308 -18.41 -0.38 15.48
CA ASN A 308 -17.91 0.99 15.61
C ASN A 308 -16.43 1.14 15.24
N ALA A 309 -15.78 0.11 14.66
CA ALA A 309 -14.30 0.05 14.56
C ALA A 309 -13.69 -0.44 13.23
N THR A 310 -14.46 -0.95 12.24
CA THR A 310 -13.83 -1.69 11.12
C THR A 310 -14.21 -1.33 9.70
N ALA A 311 -13.22 -1.56 8.84
CA ALA A 311 -13.27 -1.45 7.39
C ALA A 311 -14.46 -2.19 6.74
N ARG A 312 -14.82 -3.36 7.28
CA ARG A 312 -15.83 -4.25 6.69
C ARG A 312 -17.26 -3.80 6.94
N GLN A 313 -17.54 -3.16 8.08
CA GLN A 313 -18.86 -2.63 8.40
C GLN A 313 -19.38 -1.72 7.28
N VAL A 314 -18.57 -0.75 6.86
CA VAL A 314 -19.04 0.29 5.93
C VAL A 314 -19.17 -0.22 4.50
N SER A 315 -18.47 -1.30 4.16
CA SER A 315 -18.57 -1.93 2.85
C SER A 315 -19.77 -2.88 2.68
N THR A 316 -20.42 -3.29 3.78
CA THR A 316 -21.51 -4.29 3.73
C THR A 316 -22.83 -3.77 4.28
N ASN A 317 -22.85 -2.79 5.19
CA ASN A 317 -24.05 -2.45 5.97
C ASN A 317 -24.70 -3.67 6.66
N GLU A 318 -23.98 -4.78 6.78
CA GLU A 318 -24.48 -6.04 7.32
C GLU A 318 -24.09 -6.12 8.79
N ALA A 319 -25.06 -6.42 9.66
CA ALA A 319 -24.82 -6.76 11.07
C ALA A 319 -24.12 -8.14 11.24
N GLN A 320 -23.56 -8.67 10.15
CA GLN A 320 -22.98 -10.00 10.00
C GLN A 320 -21.69 -9.93 9.19
N THR A 321 -20.64 -10.65 9.60
CA THR A 321 -19.41 -10.84 8.81
C THR A 321 -19.10 -12.32 8.73
N ASN A 322 -18.66 -12.79 7.56
CA ASN A 322 -18.17 -14.15 7.41
C ASN A 322 -16.71 -14.22 7.87
N VAL A 323 -16.44 -15.13 8.79
CA VAL A 323 -15.12 -15.39 9.36
C VAL A 323 -14.69 -16.83 9.13
N TYR A 324 -13.39 -17.05 9.08
CA TYR A 324 -12.80 -18.37 9.25
C TYR A 324 -12.70 -18.69 10.72
N GLN A 325 -13.41 -19.73 11.15
CA GLN A 325 -13.33 -20.19 12.52
C GLN A 325 -12.29 -21.31 12.63
N PHE A 326 -11.19 -21.03 13.33
CA PHE A 326 -10.19 -22.02 13.71
C PHE A 326 -10.59 -22.61 15.06
N ALA A 327 -10.76 -23.93 15.11
CA ALA A 327 -10.86 -24.65 16.37
C ALA A 327 -9.53 -24.60 17.13
N ASN A 328 -9.54 -24.95 18.42
CA ASN A 328 -8.32 -25.09 19.20
C ASN A 328 -7.37 -26.11 18.56
N GLY A 329 -6.11 -25.74 18.36
CA GLY A 329 -5.10 -26.51 17.63
C GLY A 329 -5.25 -26.45 16.10
N GLY A 330 -6.29 -25.80 15.59
CA GLY A 330 -6.54 -25.65 14.15
C GLY A 330 -5.45 -24.82 13.48
N THR A 331 -5.08 -25.23 12.27
CA THR A 331 -4.04 -24.56 11.48
C THR A 331 -4.57 -24.00 10.15
N GLY A 332 -4.00 -22.87 9.74
CA GLY A 332 -4.30 -22.20 8.47
C GLY A 332 -3.02 -21.77 7.78
N PHE A 333 -3.01 -21.85 6.45
CA PHE A 333 -1.85 -21.45 5.64
C PHE A 333 -2.27 -20.43 4.59
N PRO A 334 -2.41 -19.14 4.95
CA PRO A 334 -2.60 -18.10 3.95
C PRO A 334 -1.32 -17.99 3.12
N GLN A 335 -1.40 -18.40 1.85
CA GLN A 335 -0.35 -18.14 0.87
C GLN A 335 -0.42 -16.67 0.47
N CYS A 336 0.72 -15.98 0.60
CA CYS A 336 0.81 -14.64 0.07
C CYS A 336 0.85 -14.76 -1.45
N PRO A 337 0.02 -14.04 -2.23
CA PRO A 337 0.12 -14.11 -3.67
C PRO A 337 1.45 -13.54 -4.18
N ILE A 338 2.16 -12.79 -3.33
CA ILE A 338 3.17 -11.81 -3.74
C ILE A 338 4.27 -11.67 -2.68
N PRO A 339 5.45 -11.12 -3.01
CA PRO A 339 6.48 -10.86 -2.02
C PRO A 339 6.00 -9.85 -0.98
N CYS A 340 5.76 -10.27 0.27
CA CYS A 340 5.33 -9.35 1.32
C CYS A 340 6.39 -9.18 2.42
N CYS A 341 6.43 -7.99 3.02
CA CYS A 341 7.25 -7.63 4.18
C CYS A 341 6.44 -7.58 5.49
N GLY A 342 5.12 -7.75 5.41
CA GLY A 342 4.26 -7.75 6.58
C GLY A 342 2.91 -8.37 6.30
N ILE A 343 2.22 -8.72 7.39
CA ILE A 343 0.87 -9.29 7.37
C ILE A 343 0.03 -8.52 8.39
N ILE A 344 -1.23 -8.25 8.09
CA ILE A 344 -2.23 -7.81 9.06
C ILE A 344 -3.25 -8.94 9.17
N LEU A 345 -3.55 -9.37 10.39
CA LEU A 345 -4.63 -10.30 10.66
C LEU A 345 -5.85 -9.51 11.13
N ASP A 346 -6.95 -9.63 10.39
CA ASP A 346 -8.22 -9.00 10.73
C ASP A 346 -9.07 -10.00 11.50
N MET A 347 -9.16 -9.83 12.83
CA MET A 347 -9.71 -10.82 13.74
C MET A 347 -11.02 -10.34 14.37
N VAL A 348 -11.96 -11.26 14.57
CA VAL A 348 -13.19 -10.99 15.32
C VAL A 348 -13.07 -11.54 16.73
N ASN A 349 -13.08 -10.63 17.69
CA ASN A 349 -13.03 -10.95 19.10
C ASN A 349 -14.43 -11.35 19.61
N ILE A 350 -14.50 -12.44 20.39
CA ILE A 350 -15.68 -12.84 21.16
C ILE A 350 -15.38 -12.58 22.64
N PRO A 351 -16.21 -11.80 23.36
CA PRO A 351 -16.00 -11.47 24.78
C PRO A 351 -15.73 -12.70 25.64
N GLY A 352 -14.73 -12.59 26.52
CA GLY A 352 -14.32 -13.67 27.43
C GLY A 352 -13.46 -14.77 26.78
N SER A 353 -13.16 -14.67 25.48
CA SER A 353 -12.23 -15.58 24.81
C SER A 353 -10.79 -15.33 25.26
N THR A 354 -10.09 -16.39 25.68
CA THR A 354 -8.63 -16.39 25.88
C THR A 354 -7.88 -16.89 24.65
N SER A 355 -8.55 -16.95 23.50
CA SER A 355 -8.00 -17.62 22.32
C SER A 355 -6.83 -16.84 21.74
N GLN A 356 -5.78 -17.51 21.28
CA GLN A 356 -4.58 -16.90 20.78
C GLN A 356 -4.12 -17.50 19.46
N ILE A 357 -3.74 -16.69 18.47
CA ILE A 357 -3.15 -17.17 17.22
C ILE A 357 -1.63 -17.10 17.33
N ASN A 358 -0.96 -18.23 17.15
CA ASN A 358 0.47 -18.30 16.97
C ASN A 358 0.77 -18.20 15.47
N VAL A 359 1.70 -17.34 15.10
CA VAL A 359 2.10 -17.15 13.71
C VAL A 359 3.52 -17.70 13.54
N LEU A 360 3.66 -18.75 12.74
CA LEU A 360 4.95 -19.30 12.35
C LEU A 360 5.30 -18.90 10.93
N TYR A 361 6.55 -18.51 10.73
CA TYR A 361 7.14 -18.20 9.44
C TYR A 361 8.37 -19.09 9.22
N ASN A 362 8.39 -19.88 8.14
CA ASN A 362 9.44 -20.85 7.87
C ASN A 362 9.78 -21.74 9.09
N GLY A 363 8.76 -22.09 9.89
CA GLY A 363 8.92 -22.86 11.13
C GLY A 363 9.34 -22.06 12.37
N VAL A 364 9.58 -20.76 12.25
CA VAL A 364 9.97 -19.88 13.37
C VAL A 364 8.74 -19.15 13.90
N SER A 365 8.42 -19.29 15.19
CA SER A 365 7.35 -18.51 15.82
C SER A 365 7.71 -17.02 15.83
N ARG A 366 6.78 -16.19 15.39
CA ARG A 366 6.87 -14.72 15.36
C ARG A 366 6.04 -14.05 16.44
N GLY A 367 5.41 -14.84 17.31
CA GLY A 367 4.61 -14.36 18.44
C GLY A 367 3.29 -15.11 18.58
N THR A 368 2.66 -14.92 19.73
CA THR A 368 1.32 -15.42 20.07
C THR A 368 0.43 -14.24 20.39
N PHE A 369 -0.76 -14.18 19.79
CA PHE A 369 -1.62 -12.99 19.82
C PHE A 369 -3.00 -13.36 20.29
N GLY A 370 -3.47 -12.71 21.36
CA GLY A 370 -4.82 -12.90 21.89
C GLY A 370 -5.65 -11.64 21.72
N PRO A 371 -6.99 -11.75 21.79
CA PRO A 371 -7.87 -10.61 21.71
C PRO A 371 -7.63 -9.64 22.87
N ALA A 372 -7.81 -8.35 22.61
CA ALA A 372 -7.97 -7.35 23.66
C ALA A 372 -9.17 -7.70 24.55
N SER A 373 -9.05 -7.54 25.88
CA SER A 373 -10.15 -7.77 26.80
C SER A 373 -11.25 -6.73 26.58
N GLY A 374 -12.49 -7.17 26.33
CA GLY A 374 -13.63 -6.28 26.10
C GLY A 374 -14.98 -6.97 26.26
N PRO A 375 -16.04 -6.22 26.62
CA PRO A 375 -17.36 -6.77 26.91
C PRO A 375 -18.21 -7.08 25.66
N ASN A 376 -17.82 -6.61 24.47
CA ASN A 376 -18.60 -6.71 23.23
C ASN A 376 -17.85 -7.50 22.14
N VAL A 377 -18.61 -8.19 21.26
CA VAL A 377 -18.05 -8.79 20.05
C VAL A 377 -17.60 -7.66 19.14
N LEU A 378 -16.30 -7.59 18.89
CA LEU A 378 -15.68 -6.47 18.18
C LEU A 378 -14.80 -7.07 17.09
N GLU A 379 -14.90 -6.54 15.87
CA GLU A 379 -13.89 -6.80 14.85
C GLU A 379 -12.72 -5.85 15.15
N TRP A 380 -11.52 -6.40 15.22
CA TRP A 380 -10.29 -5.64 15.43
C TRP A 380 -9.32 -6.04 14.34
N SER A 381 -8.80 -5.05 13.62
CA SER A 381 -7.57 -5.23 12.86
C SER A 381 -6.40 -5.04 13.83
N ASP A 382 -6.30 -5.90 14.86
CA ASP A 382 -5.45 -5.56 16.03
C ASP A 382 -3.97 -5.93 15.87
N HIS A 383 -3.63 -6.72 14.86
CA HIS A 383 -2.33 -7.36 14.80
C HIS A 383 -1.68 -7.10 13.45
N PHE A 384 -0.97 -5.97 13.38
CA PHE A 384 0.06 -5.77 12.38
C PHE A 384 1.31 -6.55 12.74
N PHE A 385 1.75 -7.39 11.82
CA PHE A 385 3.00 -8.12 11.88
C PHE A 385 3.97 -7.44 10.94
N TRP A 386 4.81 -6.58 11.52
CA TRP A 386 6.13 -6.41 10.95
C TRP A 386 6.92 -7.68 11.24
N LEU A 387 7.63 -8.21 10.25
CA LEU A 387 8.66 -9.22 10.51
C LEU A 387 9.96 -8.45 10.78
N PRO A 388 10.30 -8.10 12.04
CA PRO A 388 11.48 -7.33 12.33
C PRO A 388 12.67 -8.29 12.19
N GLY A 389 13.52 -8.08 11.20
CA GLY A 389 14.68 -8.95 10.99
C GLY A 389 15.20 -9.04 9.56
N SER A 390 14.43 -8.63 8.54
CA SER A 390 14.93 -8.62 7.17
C SER A 390 15.77 -7.35 6.87
N SER A 391 16.81 -7.09 7.68
CA SER A 391 17.96 -6.32 7.17
C SER A 391 18.61 -7.03 5.98
N PHE A 392 18.29 -8.32 5.79
CA PHE A 392 18.60 -9.06 4.58
C PHE A 392 17.53 -8.88 3.49
N VAL A 393 18.05 -8.67 2.28
CA VAL A 393 17.37 -8.52 0.99
C VAL A 393 16.66 -9.82 0.54
N GLY A 394 16.58 -10.86 1.39
CA GLY A 394 16.12 -12.21 1.01
C GLY A 394 14.79 -12.70 1.60
N ASP A 395 14.31 -12.23 2.76
CA ASP A 395 13.15 -12.83 3.41
C ASP A 395 11.83 -12.44 2.73
N VAL A 396 11.53 -13.11 1.63
CA VAL A 396 10.23 -13.01 0.95
C VAL A 396 9.28 -14.04 1.51
N ILE A 397 8.13 -13.58 2.01
CA ILE A 397 7.12 -14.44 2.60
C ILE A 397 6.25 -15.06 1.49
N SER A 398 6.34 -16.38 1.30
CA SER A 398 5.40 -17.14 0.47
C SER A 398 4.09 -17.49 1.18
N GLY A 399 4.10 -17.45 2.51
CA GLY A 399 2.92 -17.62 3.36
C GLY A 399 3.30 -17.61 4.85
N ALA A 400 2.27 -17.70 5.69
CA ALA A 400 2.43 -17.91 7.13
C ALA A 400 1.68 -19.16 7.56
N THR A 401 2.15 -19.84 8.60
CA THR A 401 1.37 -20.86 9.29
C THR A 401 0.72 -20.21 10.50
N LEU A 402 -0.60 -20.26 10.55
CA LEU A 402 -1.39 -19.80 11.68
C LEU A 402 -1.79 -21.02 12.49
N THR A 403 -1.59 -21.01 13.80
CA THR A 403 -2.05 -22.06 14.72
C THR A 403 -2.86 -21.43 15.84
N ALA A 404 -4.12 -21.83 15.97
CA ALA A 404 -5.00 -21.31 17.01
C ALA A 404 -4.84 -22.08 18.34
N THR A 405 -4.80 -21.34 19.44
CA THR A 405 -5.03 -21.81 20.81
C THR A 405 -6.40 -21.30 21.20
N GLY A 406 -7.39 -22.15 21.45
CA GLY A 406 -8.79 -21.73 21.58
C GLY A 406 -9.50 -21.51 20.24
N VAL A 407 -10.70 -20.92 20.27
CA VAL A 407 -11.52 -20.66 19.08
C VAL A 407 -11.24 -19.27 18.54
N ILE A 408 -10.73 -19.20 17.31
CA ILE A 408 -10.34 -17.94 16.68
C ILE A 408 -11.19 -17.68 15.45
N ASN A 409 -11.67 -16.45 15.32
CA ASN A 409 -12.43 -15.99 14.18
C ASN A 409 -11.59 -14.99 13.40
N LEU A 410 -11.22 -15.36 12.17
CA LEU A 410 -10.39 -14.54 11.30
C LEU A 410 -11.24 -14.04 10.14
N ALA A 411 -11.51 -12.74 10.12
CA ALA A 411 -12.24 -12.08 9.05
C ALA A 411 -11.42 -12.06 7.76
N GLY A 412 -10.11 -11.79 7.84
CA GLY A 412 -9.24 -11.76 6.69
C GLY A 412 -7.75 -11.66 7.02
N VAL A 413 -6.93 -11.76 5.97
CA VAL A 413 -5.48 -11.57 6.03
C VAL A 413 -5.10 -10.56 4.98
N VAL A 414 -4.35 -9.54 5.37
CA VAL A 414 -3.83 -8.53 4.45
C VAL A 414 -2.33 -8.63 4.41
N PHE A 415 -1.80 -8.81 3.21
CA PHE A 415 -0.37 -8.86 2.95
C PHE A 415 0.11 -7.48 2.52
N ILE A 416 1.21 -7.02 3.12
CA ILE A 416 1.88 -5.79 2.73
C ILE A 416 3.05 -6.15 1.82
N GLY A 417 2.90 -5.89 0.53
CA GLY A 417 3.92 -6.15 -0.48
C GLY A 417 5.21 -5.38 -0.24
N ARG A 418 6.34 -6.00 -0.57
CA ARG A 418 7.66 -5.37 -0.65
C ARG A 418 8.01 -5.09 -2.10
N ASP A 419 8.81 -4.05 -2.34
CA ASP A 419 9.41 -3.81 -3.66
C ASP A 419 10.27 -5.02 -4.05
N VAL A 420 9.92 -5.65 -5.17
CA VAL A 420 10.44 -6.97 -5.59
C VAL A 420 11.74 -6.86 -6.41
N PHE A 421 12.21 -5.63 -6.68
CA PHE A 421 13.30 -5.40 -7.63
C PHE A 421 14.63 -6.08 -7.26
N ASP A 422 14.80 -6.55 -6.01
CA ASP A 422 15.94 -7.38 -5.59
C ASP A 422 15.51 -8.48 -4.60
N CYS A 423 14.37 -9.16 -4.80
CA CYS A 423 14.13 -10.35 -3.98
C CYS A 423 15.12 -11.47 -4.37
N GLN A 424 16.13 -11.69 -3.53
CA GLN A 424 16.93 -12.90 -3.62
C GLN A 424 16.07 -14.06 -3.08
N PRO A 425 15.74 -15.07 -3.89
CA PRO A 425 14.93 -16.19 -3.45
C PRO A 425 15.63 -16.92 -2.30
N VAL A 426 14.92 -17.09 -1.20
CA VAL A 426 15.41 -17.85 -0.05
C VAL A 426 14.92 -19.29 -0.19
N PRO A 427 15.83 -20.27 -0.22
CA PRO A 427 15.47 -21.68 -0.13
C PRO A 427 14.58 -21.90 1.09
N SER A 428 13.45 -22.59 0.90
CA SER A 428 12.74 -23.16 2.05
C SER A 428 13.74 -24.03 2.80
N ASN A 429 13.73 -23.97 4.14
CA ASN A 429 14.51 -24.89 4.96
C ASN A 429 14.33 -26.31 4.39
N PRO A 430 15.43 -27.03 4.10
CA PRO A 430 15.34 -28.35 3.47
C PRO A 430 14.37 -29.20 4.28
N THR A 431 13.47 -29.88 3.57
CA THR A 431 12.48 -30.77 4.19
C THR A 431 13.23 -31.75 5.11
N PRO A 432 12.81 -31.96 6.37
CA PRO A 432 13.51 -32.86 7.28
C PRO A 432 13.59 -34.28 6.67
N GLY A 433 14.80 -34.69 6.27
CA GLY A 433 15.03 -35.99 5.64
C GLY A 433 16.28 -36.10 4.75
N ALA A 434 16.81 -34.99 4.24
CA ALA A 434 18.02 -34.98 3.41
C ALA A 434 19.24 -34.44 4.18
N ASN A 435 20.44 -34.95 3.88
CA ASN A 435 21.68 -34.65 4.60
C ASN A 435 22.32 -33.29 4.22
N TRP A 436 21.56 -32.42 3.55
CA TRP A 436 22.01 -31.07 3.18
C TRP A 436 22.57 -30.36 4.39
N THR A 437 23.88 -30.19 4.42
CA THR A 437 24.53 -29.50 5.53
C THR A 437 24.13 -28.03 5.43
N ALA A 438 23.34 -27.54 6.39
CA ALA A 438 22.82 -26.19 6.37
C ALA A 438 23.95 -25.16 6.59
N GLY A 439 24.62 -24.76 5.51
CA GLY A 439 25.38 -23.52 5.48
C GLY A 439 24.42 -22.34 5.38
N THR A 440 24.59 -21.34 6.24
CA THR A 440 23.80 -20.10 6.19
C THR A 440 24.16 -19.31 4.93
N MET A 441 23.49 -19.54 3.80
CA MET A 441 23.80 -18.80 2.56
C MET A 441 23.81 -17.29 2.82
N GLN A 442 24.87 -16.62 2.41
CA GLN A 442 24.99 -15.16 2.48
C GLN A 442 24.63 -14.60 1.10
N PRO A 443 23.49 -13.90 0.94
CA PRO A 443 23.09 -13.33 -0.34
C PRO A 443 24.17 -12.41 -0.90
N GLY A 444 24.60 -12.64 -2.15
CA GLY A 444 25.54 -11.77 -2.87
C GLY A 444 27.03 -11.91 -2.48
N ALA A 445 27.40 -12.88 -1.64
CA ALA A 445 28.81 -13.15 -1.34
C ALA A 445 29.49 -13.83 -2.55
N PRO A 446 30.63 -13.32 -3.05
CA PRO A 446 31.43 -14.01 -4.06
C PRO A 446 31.95 -15.33 -3.48
N LEU A 447 32.03 -16.40 -4.29
CA LEU A 447 32.58 -17.68 -3.83
C LEU A 447 34.02 -17.50 -3.34
N SER A 448 34.20 -17.64 -2.04
CA SER A 448 35.45 -18.08 -1.42
C SER A 448 35.29 -19.53 -0.98
N SER A 449 36.41 -20.24 -0.78
CA SER A 449 36.43 -21.55 -0.11
C SER A 449 35.81 -21.53 1.30
N THR A 450 35.51 -20.34 1.84
CA THR A 450 34.85 -20.11 3.13
C THR A 450 33.40 -19.64 3.02
N SER A 451 32.86 -19.47 1.81
CA SER A 451 31.49 -19.01 1.63
C SER A 451 30.49 -20.09 2.03
N PRO A 452 29.47 -19.75 2.84
CA PRO A 452 28.47 -20.71 3.26
C PRO A 452 27.64 -21.16 2.05
N ALA A 453 27.56 -22.47 1.85
CA ALA A 453 26.88 -23.09 0.73
C ALA A 453 26.03 -24.27 1.22
N ILE A 454 24.96 -24.59 0.50
CA ILE A 454 24.20 -25.81 0.75
C ILE A 454 24.81 -26.91 -0.10
N GLN A 455 25.20 -28.02 0.53
CA GLN A 455 25.81 -29.15 -0.16
C GLN A 455 25.30 -30.49 0.37
N ASP A 456 25.26 -31.48 -0.53
CA ASP A 456 24.98 -32.89 -0.25
C ASP A 456 25.64 -33.74 -1.36
N ALA A 457 25.73 -35.05 -1.19
CA ALA A 457 26.29 -35.99 -2.16
C ALA A 457 25.40 -37.21 -2.42
N THR A 458 24.28 -37.35 -1.71
CA THR A 458 23.41 -38.54 -1.77
C THR A 458 22.54 -38.50 -3.01
N VAL A 459 22.64 -39.51 -3.89
CA VAL A 459 21.80 -39.60 -5.10
C VAL A 459 20.33 -39.71 -4.69
N GLY A 460 19.48 -38.87 -5.30
CA GLY A 460 18.05 -38.81 -4.99
C GLY A 460 17.68 -37.78 -3.93
N ASP A 461 18.65 -37.28 -3.15
CA ASP A 461 18.38 -36.19 -2.22
C ASP A 461 18.00 -34.94 -3.01
N ALA A 462 17.00 -34.22 -2.52
CA ALA A 462 16.41 -33.09 -3.20
C ALA A 462 16.29 -31.88 -2.27
N ILE A 463 16.41 -30.69 -2.85
CA ILE A 463 16.11 -29.42 -2.19
C ILE A 463 15.05 -28.68 -3.00
N SER A 464 14.03 -28.19 -2.29
CA SER A 464 12.95 -27.38 -2.86
C SER A 464 13.17 -25.91 -2.51
N ILE A 465 12.96 -25.03 -3.50
CA ILE A 465 13.12 -23.58 -3.37
C ILE A 465 11.86 -22.93 -3.90
N ASN A 466 11.20 -22.15 -3.03
CA ASN A 466 10.10 -21.28 -3.42
C ASN A 466 10.65 -19.90 -3.79
N TRP A 467 10.24 -19.39 -4.93
CA TRP A 467 10.69 -18.11 -5.43
C TRP A 467 9.55 -17.37 -6.13
N PHE A 468 9.62 -16.04 -6.15
CA PHE A 468 8.65 -15.21 -6.86
C PHE A 468 9.33 -14.54 -8.04
N GLY A 469 8.66 -14.54 -9.20
CA GLY A 469 9.10 -13.79 -10.36
C GLY A 469 8.76 -14.51 -11.65
N THR A 470 9.64 -14.37 -12.64
CA THR A 470 9.46 -14.90 -14.00
C THR A 470 10.63 -15.79 -14.46
N SER A 471 11.74 -15.73 -13.73
CA SER A 471 12.91 -16.57 -13.96
C SER A 471 13.74 -16.76 -12.69
N LEU A 472 14.46 -17.89 -12.65
CA LEU A 472 15.38 -18.26 -11.58
C LEU A 472 16.75 -18.57 -12.18
N ALA A 473 17.79 -17.99 -11.59
CA ALA A 473 19.17 -18.40 -11.80
C ALA A 473 19.76 -19.00 -10.51
N VAL A 474 20.66 -19.95 -10.69
CA VAL A 474 21.45 -20.56 -9.62
C VAL A 474 22.93 -20.38 -9.91
N GLN A 475 23.69 -20.05 -8.87
CA GLN A 475 25.14 -20.16 -8.85
C GLN A 475 25.52 -21.44 -8.12
N TYR A 476 26.28 -22.31 -8.78
CA TYR A 476 26.69 -23.62 -8.26
C TYR A 476 28.19 -23.84 -8.42
N ALA A 477 28.76 -24.74 -7.62
CA ALA A 477 30.19 -25.04 -7.68
C ALA A 477 30.51 -26.14 -8.70
N LYS A 478 31.69 -26.04 -9.30
CA LYS A 478 32.29 -27.06 -10.16
C LYS A 478 33.69 -27.42 -9.67
N GLY A 479 34.11 -28.67 -9.86
CA GLY A 479 35.43 -29.16 -9.44
C GLY A 479 35.56 -30.68 -9.50
N THR A 480 36.65 -31.23 -8.96
CA THR A 480 37.02 -32.65 -9.13
C THR A 480 36.20 -33.64 -8.30
N THR A 481 35.51 -33.17 -7.26
CA THR A 481 34.67 -33.98 -6.35
C THR A 481 33.17 -33.89 -6.68
N PHE A 482 32.77 -33.06 -7.64
CA PHE A 482 31.37 -32.74 -7.86
C PHE A 482 30.64 -33.70 -8.79
N GLY A 483 29.37 -33.97 -8.45
CA GLY A 483 28.47 -34.87 -9.14
C GLY A 483 27.65 -34.21 -10.24
N MET A 484 26.43 -34.69 -10.42
CA MET A 484 25.44 -34.07 -11.30
C MET A 484 24.16 -33.77 -10.53
N PHE A 485 23.41 -32.77 -10.98
CA PHE A 485 22.04 -32.54 -10.50
C PHE A 485 21.10 -32.33 -11.69
N ASN A 486 19.80 -32.50 -11.46
CA ASN A 486 18.78 -31.99 -12.37
C ASN A 486 17.80 -31.13 -11.57
N TYR A 487 16.89 -30.45 -12.26
CA TYR A 487 15.89 -29.62 -11.61
C TYR A 487 14.56 -29.69 -12.33
N SER A 488 13.47 -29.42 -11.62
CA SER A 488 12.14 -29.21 -12.19
C SER A 488 11.51 -27.97 -11.57
N THR A 489 10.71 -27.24 -12.34
CA THR A 489 9.96 -26.07 -11.85
C THR A 489 8.47 -26.34 -12.00
N ASP A 490 7.71 -26.08 -10.94
CA ASP A 490 6.24 -26.24 -10.86
C ASP A 490 5.75 -27.64 -11.26
N GLY A 491 6.51 -28.68 -10.90
CA GLY A 491 6.18 -30.07 -11.24
C GLY A 491 6.33 -30.40 -12.73
N GLY A 492 6.96 -29.52 -13.51
CA GLY A 492 7.34 -29.78 -14.89
C GLY A 492 8.36 -30.91 -15.01
N ALA A 493 8.63 -31.33 -16.26
CA ALA A 493 9.64 -32.35 -16.52
C ALA A 493 11.02 -31.91 -15.98
N ALA A 494 11.75 -32.86 -15.40
CA ALA A 494 13.11 -32.61 -14.95
C ALA A 494 14.01 -32.22 -16.13
N SER A 495 14.93 -31.28 -15.90
CA SER A 495 15.96 -30.90 -16.84
C SER A 495 16.85 -32.08 -17.19
N SER A 496 17.62 -31.96 -18.27
CA SER A 496 18.80 -32.79 -18.45
C SER A 496 19.76 -32.61 -17.26
N ASN A 497 20.56 -33.64 -16.97
CA ASN A 497 21.57 -33.57 -15.92
C ASN A 497 22.55 -32.43 -16.21
N VAL A 498 22.79 -31.61 -15.19
CA VAL A 498 23.79 -30.56 -15.15
C VAL A 498 25.06 -31.14 -14.55
N ASP A 499 26.13 -31.15 -15.32
CA ASP A 499 27.42 -31.68 -14.89
C ASP A 499 28.23 -30.63 -14.12
N CYS A 500 28.46 -30.91 -12.84
CA CYS A 500 29.27 -30.07 -11.96
C CYS A 500 30.75 -30.47 -11.99
N TYR A 501 31.13 -31.59 -12.62
CA TYR A 501 32.53 -31.98 -12.68
C TYR A 501 33.35 -30.97 -13.48
N LEU A 502 34.54 -30.68 -12.97
CA LEU A 502 35.58 -29.94 -13.66
C LEU A 502 36.94 -30.46 -13.18
N ASN A 503 37.81 -30.88 -14.09
CA ASN A 503 39.17 -31.29 -13.75
C ASN A 503 40.09 -30.09 -13.46
N ALA A 504 39.69 -29.26 -12.50
CA ALA A 504 40.38 -28.07 -12.04
C ALA A 504 40.02 -27.77 -10.57
N ALA A 505 40.65 -26.74 -10.01
CA ALA A 505 40.27 -26.21 -8.72
C ALA A 505 38.78 -25.79 -8.71
N GLU A 506 38.18 -25.79 -7.52
CA GLU A 506 36.78 -25.41 -7.35
C GLU A 506 36.52 -24.00 -7.92
N THR A 507 35.51 -23.88 -8.76
CA THR A 507 35.06 -22.62 -9.35
C THR A 507 33.54 -22.54 -9.33
N SER A 508 32.97 -21.36 -9.55
CA SER A 508 31.53 -21.18 -9.67
C SER A 508 31.08 -21.12 -11.12
N ALA A 509 29.89 -21.67 -11.39
CA ALA A 509 29.18 -21.51 -12.63
C ALA A 509 27.77 -20.94 -12.37
N PHE A 510 27.19 -20.31 -13.39
CA PHE A 510 25.83 -19.78 -13.35
C PHE A 510 24.95 -20.54 -14.33
N LEU A 511 23.75 -20.89 -13.88
CA LEU A 511 22.75 -21.55 -14.69
C LEU A 511 21.40 -20.84 -14.54
N GLN A 512 20.78 -20.51 -15.68
CA GLN A 512 19.40 -20.05 -15.70
C GLN A 512 18.48 -21.28 -15.71
N VAL A 513 17.79 -21.50 -14.60
CA VAL A 513 17.04 -22.71 -14.26
C VAL A 513 15.60 -22.63 -14.77
N ALA A 514 15.01 -21.43 -14.72
CA ALA A 514 13.68 -21.16 -15.27
C ALA A 514 13.69 -19.83 -16.01
N LYS A 515 12.99 -19.72 -17.13
CA LYS A 515 12.91 -18.49 -17.94
C LYS A 515 11.54 -18.32 -18.57
N GLY A 516 11.03 -17.09 -18.51
CA GLY A 516 9.81 -16.70 -19.22
C GLY A 516 8.54 -17.29 -18.61
N LEU A 517 8.56 -17.60 -17.31
CA LEU A 517 7.35 -17.97 -16.58
C LEU A 517 6.45 -16.74 -16.40
N THR A 518 5.15 -16.99 -16.20
CA THR A 518 4.21 -15.94 -15.79
C THR A 518 4.63 -15.45 -14.41
N GLU A 519 4.58 -14.12 -14.18
CA GLU A 519 4.94 -13.57 -12.87
C GLU A 519 4.08 -14.18 -11.76
N GLY A 520 4.73 -14.84 -10.80
CA GLY A 520 4.03 -15.51 -9.72
C GLY A 520 4.98 -16.26 -8.79
N TRP A 521 4.39 -17.01 -7.86
CA TRP A 521 5.11 -17.96 -7.02
C TRP A 521 5.38 -19.25 -7.79
N HIS A 522 6.62 -19.70 -7.70
CA HIS A 522 7.11 -20.91 -8.32
C HIS A 522 7.86 -21.76 -7.30
N THR A 523 7.86 -23.06 -7.53
CA THR A 523 8.64 -24.02 -6.76
C THR A 523 9.62 -24.72 -7.69
N THR A 524 10.91 -24.56 -7.45
CA THR A 524 11.95 -25.33 -8.15
C THR A 524 12.52 -26.40 -7.22
N VAL A 525 12.51 -27.65 -7.67
CA VAL A 525 13.12 -28.78 -6.97
C VAL A 525 14.41 -29.15 -7.68
N PHE A 526 15.53 -29.10 -6.97
CA PHE A 526 16.83 -29.60 -7.43
C PHE A 526 17.06 -30.98 -6.83
N THR A 527 17.43 -31.96 -7.65
CA THR A 527 17.69 -33.33 -7.21
C THR A 527 19.10 -33.73 -7.58
N ILE A 528 19.84 -34.28 -6.61
CA ILE A 528 21.15 -34.86 -6.85
C ILE A 528 20.95 -36.08 -7.75
N ALA A 529 21.51 -35.99 -8.95
CA ALA A 529 21.45 -37.03 -9.94
C ALA A 529 22.59 -38.04 -9.73
N THR A 530 22.88 -38.82 -10.76
CA THR A 530 23.94 -39.81 -10.71
C THR A 530 25.33 -39.17 -10.62
N LYS A 531 26.28 -39.90 -10.03
CA LYS A 531 27.68 -39.51 -9.98
C LYS A 531 28.30 -39.38 -11.37
N ASN A 532 29.06 -38.32 -11.60
CA ASN A 532 29.94 -38.23 -12.77
C ASN A 532 31.03 -39.31 -12.65
N ALA A 533 31.21 -40.13 -13.69
CA ALA A 533 32.15 -41.25 -13.67
C ALA A 533 33.61 -40.84 -13.36
N SER A 534 33.99 -39.61 -13.71
CA SER A 534 35.33 -39.04 -13.48
C SER A 534 35.48 -38.33 -12.14
N SER A 535 34.38 -38.11 -11.40
CA SER A 535 34.43 -37.46 -10.10
C SER A 535 34.90 -38.40 -9.00
N SER A 536 35.66 -37.88 -8.02
CA SER A 536 36.03 -38.64 -6.83
C SER A 536 34.86 -38.80 -5.84
N ALA A 537 33.89 -37.88 -5.84
CA ALA A 537 32.68 -37.91 -5.01
C ALA A 537 31.42 -37.56 -5.83
N ASN A 538 30.26 -37.40 -5.19
CA ASN A 538 29.02 -36.98 -5.87
C ASN A 538 28.49 -35.66 -5.33
N THR A 539 29.38 -34.79 -4.84
CA THR A 539 28.96 -33.57 -4.14
C THR A 539 28.25 -32.63 -5.11
N VAL A 540 27.13 -32.05 -4.70
CA VAL A 540 26.47 -30.92 -5.36
C VAL A 540 26.47 -29.78 -4.37
N LYS A 541 26.83 -28.58 -4.81
CA LYS A 541 26.96 -27.40 -3.95
C LYS A 541 26.35 -26.18 -4.64
N PHE A 542 25.36 -25.57 -3.98
CA PHE A 542 24.72 -24.34 -4.40
C PHE A 542 25.19 -23.17 -3.54
N CYS A 543 25.51 -22.06 -4.19
CA CYS A 543 26.16 -20.92 -3.56
C CYS A 543 25.24 -19.70 -3.48
N ASN A 544 24.41 -19.49 -4.51
CA ASN A 544 23.47 -18.38 -4.55
C ASN A 544 22.28 -18.71 -5.46
N PHE A 545 21.14 -18.09 -5.19
CA PHE A 545 19.97 -18.13 -6.04
C PHE A 545 19.52 -16.69 -6.33
N SER A 546 19.16 -16.41 -7.57
CA SER A 546 18.67 -15.08 -7.97
C SER A 546 17.40 -15.24 -8.77
N SER A 547 16.32 -14.61 -8.29
CA SER A 547 15.06 -14.55 -9.00
C SER A 547 14.95 -13.22 -9.72
N TYR A 548 14.34 -13.24 -10.89
CA TYR A 548 14.08 -12.02 -11.63
C TYR A 548 12.58 -11.91 -11.85
N CYS A 549 12.02 -10.82 -11.36
CA CYS A 549 10.78 -10.30 -11.89
C CYS A 549 11.18 -9.53 -13.14
N VAL A 550 10.87 -10.06 -14.33
CA VAL A 550 10.89 -9.24 -15.53
C VAL A 550 9.88 -8.14 -15.21
N ALA A 551 10.36 -6.90 -15.02
CA ALA A 551 9.51 -5.74 -14.88
C ALA A 551 8.41 -5.90 -15.94
N PRO A 552 7.11 -5.92 -15.55
CA PRO A 552 6.03 -6.40 -16.38
C PRO A 552 6.23 -5.86 -17.78
N MET A 553 6.30 -6.80 -18.73
CA MET A 553 6.66 -6.59 -20.14
C MET A 553 6.61 -5.12 -20.53
N ALA A 554 7.77 -4.47 -20.58
CA ALA A 554 7.96 -3.22 -21.29
C ALA A 554 6.94 -2.11 -20.95
N ARG A 555 7.18 -1.36 -19.84
CA ARG A 555 6.52 -0.08 -19.44
C ARG A 555 5.41 0.35 -20.39
N THR A 556 4.22 -0.21 -20.18
CA THR A 556 3.08 0.10 -21.01
C THR A 556 2.62 1.53 -20.71
N LYS A 557 2.81 2.46 -21.65
CA LYS A 557 2.39 3.85 -21.49
C LYS A 557 1.11 4.06 -22.28
N TYR A 558 0.04 4.47 -21.61
CA TYR A 558 -1.21 4.84 -22.27
C TYR A 558 -1.19 6.34 -22.61
N ILE A 559 -1.58 6.68 -23.84
CA ILE A 559 -1.70 8.07 -24.29
C ILE A 559 -3.06 8.22 -24.96
N SER A 560 -3.88 9.13 -24.45
CA SER A 560 -5.08 9.56 -25.16
C SER A 560 -4.69 10.56 -26.25
N MET A 561 -5.22 10.39 -27.46
CA MET A 561 -5.00 11.29 -28.59
C MET A 561 -6.32 11.57 -29.32
N ASN A 562 -6.42 12.78 -29.85
CA ASN A 562 -7.45 13.15 -30.83
C ASN A 562 -6.93 13.00 -32.27
N ALA A 563 -7.83 12.84 -33.22
CA ALA A 563 -7.52 12.78 -34.64
C ALA A 563 -6.74 14.03 -35.10
N GLY A 564 -5.66 13.81 -35.84
CA GLY A 564 -4.74 14.86 -36.29
C GLY A 564 -3.69 15.26 -35.26
N GLU A 565 -3.76 14.77 -34.00
CA GLU A 565 -2.68 14.99 -33.05
C GLU A 565 -1.42 14.21 -33.45
N SER A 566 -0.27 14.85 -33.25
CA SER A 566 1.04 14.25 -33.35
C SER A 566 1.80 14.48 -32.05
N ARG A 567 2.29 13.41 -31.42
CA ARG A 567 3.00 13.49 -30.13
C ARG A 567 4.39 12.85 -30.25
N THR A 568 5.41 13.59 -29.84
CA THR A 568 6.76 13.05 -29.68
C THR A 568 6.91 12.50 -28.27
N ILE A 569 7.16 11.20 -28.16
CA ILE A 569 7.31 10.48 -26.91
C ILE A 569 8.79 10.18 -26.70
N LYS A 570 9.36 10.69 -25.60
CA LYS A 570 10.74 10.36 -25.21
C LYS A 570 10.81 8.91 -24.70
N GLY A 571 11.72 8.12 -25.25
CA GLY A 571 11.95 6.72 -24.91
C GLY A 571 11.92 5.79 -26.12
N SER A 572 12.56 4.63 -25.98
CA SER A 572 12.51 3.53 -26.94
C SER A 572 11.22 2.75 -26.74
N TYR A 573 10.35 2.70 -27.75
CA TYR A 573 9.14 1.88 -27.75
C TYR A 573 9.11 1.01 -29.00
N LEU A 574 8.73 -0.28 -28.87
CA LEU A 574 8.65 -1.23 -29.98
C LEU A 574 7.40 -1.02 -30.84
N ARG A 575 6.24 -0.72 -30.24
CA ARG A 575 4.99 -0.51 -30.98
C ARG A 575 3.95 0.32 -30.23
N ALA A 576 2.95 0.80 -30.96
CA ALA A 576 1.77 1.47 -30.44
C ALA A 576 0.51 0.74 -30.92
N VAL A 577 -0.45 0.51 -30.01
CA VAL A 577 -1.70 -0.25 -30.27
C VAL A 577 -2.89 0.59 -29.84
N ILE A 578 -3.98 0.61 -30.62
CA ILE A 578 -5.25 1.17 -30.16
C ILE A 578 -5.83 0.24 -29.11
N GLU A 579 -5.94 0.70 -27.88
CA GLU A 579 -6.60 -0.07 -26.83
C GLU A 579 -8.11 0.18 -26.86
N GLN A 580 -8.51 1.45 -27.02
CA GLN A 580 -9.91 1.86 -26.95
C GLN A 580 -10.17 3.06 -27.87
N VAL A 581 -11.32 3.07 -28.54
CA VAL A 581 -11.82 4.24 -29.30
C VAL A 581 -12.91 4.92 -28.47
N PHE A 582 -12.74 6.20 -28.17
CA PHE A 582 -13.71 7.00 -27.41
C PHE A 582 -14.76 7.65 -28.32
N SER A 583 -14.38 7.99 -29.57
CA SER A 583 -15.29 8.56 -30.56
C SER A 583 -14.75 8.37 -31.98
N GLY A 584 -15.65 8.43 -32.98
CA GLY A 584 -15.30 8.45 -34.41
C GLY A 584 -14.76 7.13 -34.98
N SER A 585 -14.02 7.23 -36.08
CA SER A 585 -13.32 6.14 -36.76
C SER A 585 -11.84 6.51 -36.95
N PRO A 586 -11.01 6.39 -35.89
CA PRO A 586 -9.58 6.63 -36.00
C PRO A 586 -8.94 5.57 -36.90
N ASN A 587 -8.13 6.00 -37.86
CA ASN A 587 -7.46 5.13 -38.83
C ASN A 587 -5.95 5.26 -38.74
N VAL A 588 -5.28 4.18 -39.17
CA VAL A 588 -3.83 3.96 -39.41
C VAL A 588 -2.89 4.91 -38.66
N TYR A 589 -2.21 4.36 -37.66
CA TYR A 589 -1.20 5.02 -36.87
C TYR A 589 0.12 4.99 -37.61
N GLN A 590 0.74 6.15 -37.81
CA GLN A 590 2.16 6.18 -38.16
C GLN A 590 2.96 6.22 -36.86
N PHE A 591 3.51 5.08 -36.47
CA PHE A 591 4.52 4.99 -35.41
C PHE A 591 5.88 4.99 -36.09
N VAL A 592 6.64 6.07 -35.94
CA VAL A 592 8.02 6.13 -36.44
C VAL A 592 8.94 5.97 -35.23
N PRO A 593 9.51 4.78 -35.01
CA PRO A 593 10.51 4.60 -33.98
C PRO A 593 11.77 5.35 -34.41
N SER A 594 12.25 6.28 -33.58
CA SER A 594 13.61 6.79 -33.66
C SER A 594 14.24 6.71 -32.27
N GLN A 595 15.52 6.39 -32.16
CA GLN A 595 16.22 6.48 -30.87
C GLN A 595 16.74 7.92 -30.73
N PRO A 596 16.41 8.68 -29.66
CA PRO A 596 15.78 8.27 -28.39
C PRO A 596 14.28 8.65 -28.24
N SER A 597 13.53 8.89 -29.32
CA SER A 597 12.11 9.29 -29.27
C SER A 597 11.26 8.71 -30.40
N ALA A 598 10.04 8.26 -30.10
CA ALA A 598 9.08 7.89 -31.14
C ALA A 598 8.11 9.06 -31.43
N THR A 599 7.77 9.27 -32.70
CA THR A 599 6.65 10.16 -33.06
C THR A 599 5.44 9.31 -33.39
N LEU A 600 4.31 9.66 -32.78
CA LEU A 600 3.03 8.98 -32.91
C LEU A 600 2.03 9.96 -33.51
N THR A 601 1.41 9.59 -34.62
CA THR A 601 0.37 10.39 -35.28
C THR A 601 -0.92 9.57 -35.40
N LEU A 602 -2.04 10.16 -34.95
CA LEU A 602 -3.36 9.54 -35.03
C LEU A 602 -4.14 10.06 -36.25
N GLY A 603 -4.39 9.19 -37.23
CA GLY A 603 -5.19 9.51 -38.41
C GLY A 603 -6.71 9.27 -38.22
N GLY A 604 -7.51 9.65 -39.23
CA GLY A 604 -8.96 9.43 -39.25
C GLY A 604 -9.77 10.53 -38.58
N THR A 605 -10.94 10.19 -38.05
CA THR A 605 -11.82 11.10 -37.28
C THR A 605 -12.05 10.52 -35.89
N GLY A 606 -12.03 11.33 -34.82
CA GLY A 606 -12.33 10.87 -33.45
C GLY A 606 -11.15 10.81 -32.49
N SER A 607 -11.28 10.05 -31.40
CA SER A 607 -10.30 10.00 -30.30
C SER A 607 -10.08 8.58 -29.77
N ALA A 608 -8.85 8.28 -29.34
CA ALA A 608 -8.46 6.93 -28.94
C ALA A 608 -7.45 6.90 -27.79
N LEU A 609 -7.50 5.83 -26.99
CA LEU A 609 -6.47 5.45 -26.04
C LEU A 609 -5.44 4.55 -26.73
N ILE A 610 -4.19 4.97 -26.70
CA ILE A 610 -3.09 4.28 -27.38
C ILE A 610 -2.19 3.67 -26.33
N ARG A 611 -2.00 2.36 -26.41
CA ARG A 611 -1.09 1.58 -25.61
C ARG A 611 0.28 1.53 -26.28
N LEU A 612 1.30 2.11 -25.64
CA LEU A 612 2.69 2.04 -26.10
C LEU A 612 3.40 0.90 -25.40
N GLU A 613 3.96 -0.01 -26.19
CA GLU A 613 4.70 -1.17 -25.70
C GLU A 613 6.18 -0.95 -25.96
N ARG A 614 6.98 -1.06 -24.90
CA ARG A 614 8.42 -0.82 -24.97
C ARG A 614 9.23 -1.88 -25.68
#